data_AF-A0AAJ6BLE3-F1
#
_entry.id   AF-A0AAJ6BLE3-F1
#
_cell.length_a   1.000
_cell.length_b   1.000
_cell.length_c   1.000
_cell.angle_alpha   90.00
_cell.angle_beta   90.00
_cell.angle_gamma   90.00
#
_symmetry.space_group_name_H-M   'P 1'
#
loop_
_entity.id
_entity.type
_entity.pdbx_description
1 polymer ?
#
loop_
_entity_poly.entity_id
_entity_poly.type
_entity_poly.pdbx_seq_one_letter_code
_entity_poly.pdbx_strand_id
1 'polypeptide(L)'
;MTAWAQSLIRISNYEVETLQKRLAEIAERRSQAEVRIAVLDAEAEGERDRARLDAEAGMMLGAYLNGWKARKAKAEGDLTVLDAEEAGARDALTGAFEELKKFEHVAETTRLNQLVAIAKRETAAFDEMGLRKRAV
;
A
#
# COMPACT_ATOMS: atom_id res chain seq x y z
N MET A 1 -4.06 27.41 8.48
CA MET A 1 -4.17 26.50 7.32
C MET A 1 -5.42 26.88 6.56
N THR A 2 -5.37 26.95 5.23
CA THR A 2 -6.54 27.34 4.42
C THR A 2 -7.56 26.18 4.38
N ALA A 3 -8.86 26.51 4.31
CA ALA A 3 -9.92 25.50 4.29
C ALA A 3 -9.81 24.54 3.08
N TRP A 4 -9.37 25.06 1.92
CA TRP A 4 -9.17 24.25 0.72
C TRP A 4 -8.04 23.22 0.90
N ALA A 5 -6.92 23.62 1.51
CA ALA A 5 -5.77 22.75 1.71
C ALA A 5 -6.09 21.62 2.70
N GLN A 6 -6.81 21.95 3.77
CA GLN A 6 -7.29 20.96 4.74
C GLN A 6 -8.24 19.93 4.09
N SER A 7 -9.10 20.39 3.16
CA SER A 7 -10.00 19.48 2.45
C SER A 7 -9.25 18.53 1.51
N LEU A 8 -8.27 19.03 0.74
CA LEU A 8 -7.47 18.20 -0.16
C LEU A 8 -6.64 17.17 0.61
N ILE A 9 -5.94 17.60 1.67
CA ILE A 9 -5.17 16.70 2.55
C ILE A 9 -6.08 15.59 3.11
N ARG A 10 -7.29 15.92 3.55
CA ARG A 10 -8.25 14.92 4.06
C ARG A 10 -8.66 13.91 2.99
N ILE A 11 -8.95 14.37 1.77
CA ILE A 11 -9.33 13.48 0.66
C ILE A 11 -8.17 12.56 0.28
N SER A 12 -6.96 13.10 0.14
CA SER A 12 -5.78 12.30 -0.19
C SER A 12 -5.39 11.32 0.91
N ASN A 13 -5.56 11.67 2.18
CA ASN A 13 -5.39 10.71 3.28
C ASN A 13 -6.38 9.54 3.16
N TYR A 14 -7.65 9.83 2.89
CA TYR A 14 -8.65 8.77 2.69
C TYR A 14 -8.32 7.86 1.50
N GLU A 15 -7.80 8.43 0.41
CA GLU A 15 -7.32 7.66 -0.74
C GLU A 15 -6.14 6.75 -0.36
N VAL A 16 -5.13 7.27 0.35
CA VAL A 16 -4.01 6.48 0.87
C VAL A 16 -4.51 5.34 1.76
N GLU A 17 -5.41 5.60 2.72
CA GLU A 17 -5.98 4.57 3.58
C GLU A 17 -6.74 3.50 2.80
N THR A 18 -7.47 3.90 1.75
CA THR A 18 -8.21 2.99 0.89
C THR A 18 -7.26 2.08 0.10
N LEU A 19 -6.18 2.65 -0.45
CA LEU A 19 -5.15 1.89 -1.17
C LEU A 19 -4.35 0.97 -0.25
N GLN A 20 -4.06 1.39 0.99
CA GLN A 20 -3.42 0.54 1.99
C GLN A 20 -4.28 -0.68 2.34
N LYS A 21 -5.59 -0.49 2.54
CA LYS A 21 -6.52 -1.60 2.79
C LYS A 21 -6.54 -2.58 1.62
N ARG A 22 -6.64 -2.06 0.39
CA ARG A 22 -6.61 -2.88 -0.82
C ARG A 22 -5.29 -3.66 -0.94
N LEU A 23 -4.15 -3.03 -0.68
CA LEU A 23 -2.85 -3.71 -0.71
C LEU A 23 -2.77 -4.83 0.34
N ALA A 24 -3.30 -4.60 1.55
CA ALA A 24 -3.37 -5.62 2.59
C ALA A 24 -4.24 -6.82 2.17
N GLU A 25 -5.38 -6.58 1.53
CA GLU A 25 -6.25 -7.64 1.01
C GLU A 25 -5.57 -8.45 -0.11
N ILE A 26 -4.79 -7.81 -0.98
CA ILE A 26 -4.00 -8.50 -2.01
C ILE A 26 -2.90 -9.36 -1.35
N ALA A 27 -2.16 -8.79 -0.40
CA ALA A 27 -1.10 -9.50 0.30
C ALA A 27 -1.62 -10.73 1.06
N GLU A 28 -2.80 -10.63 1.68
CA GLU A 28 -3.45 -11.76 2.34
C GLU A 28 -3.83 -12.86 1.33
N ARG A 29 -4.44 -12.50 0.19
CA ARG A 29 -4.73 -13.46 -0.89
C ARG A 29 -3.47 -14.14 -1.43
N ARG A 30 -2.38 -13.39 -1.57
CA ARG A 30 -1.08 -13.90 -2.01
C ARG A 30 -0.53 -14.92 -1.02
N SER A 31 -0.51 -14.59 0.27
CA SER A 31 -0.11 -15.50 1.35
C SER A 31 -0.93 -16.79 1.35
N GLN A 32 -2.26 -16.69 1.19
CA GLN A 32 -3.13 -17.86 1.10
C GLN A 32 -2.82 -18.74 -0.13
N ALA A 33 -2.45 -18.15 -1.27
CA ALA A 33 -2.05 -18.90 -2.45
C ALA A 33 -0.71 -19.63 -2.24
N GLU A 34 0.27 -19.00 -1.60
CA GLU A 34 1.55 -19.63 -1.24
C GLU A 34 1.34 -20.81 -0.28
N VAL A 35 0.52 -20.63 0.75
CA VAL A 35 0.15 -21.71 1.68
C VAL A 35 -0.52 -22.86 0.94
N ARG A 36 -1.42 -22.58 -0.01
CA ARG A 36 -2.08 -23.61 -0.82
C ARG A 36 -1.09 -24.43 -1.62
N ILE A 37 -0.09 -23.79 -2.23
CA ILE A 37 0.97 -24.50 -2.98
C ILE A 37 1.77 -25.40 -2.03
N ALA A 38 2.18 -24.88 -0.87
CA ALA A 38 2.91 -25.65 0.13
C ALA A 38 2.12 -26.88 0.62
N VAL A 39 0.82 -26.71 0.85
CA VAL A 39 -0.08 -27.82 1.22
C VAL A 39 -0.16 -28.86 0.11
N LEU A 40 -0.34 -28.44 -1.14
CA LEU A 40 -0.36 -29.35 -2.29
C LEU A 40 0.95 -30.15 -2.41
N ASP A 41 2.09 -29.51 -2.15
CA ASP A 41 3.39 -30.18 -2.18
C ASP A 41 3.52 -31.21 -1.06
N ALA A 42 3.07 -30.88 0.16
CA ALA A 42 3.04 -31.81 1.27
C ALA A 42 2.09 -33.00 1.01
N GLU A 43 0.92 -32.76 0.43
CA GLU A 43 -0.02 -33.81 0.02
C GLU A 43 0.64 -34.79 -0.97
N ALA A 44 1.34 -34.27 -1.99
CA ALA A 44 1.99 -35.12 -3.00
C ALA A 44 3.12 -35.97 -2.42
N GLU A 45 3.90 -35.44 -1.47
CA GLU A 45 4.90 -36.22 -0.74
C GLU A 45 4.24 -37.32 0.10
N GLY A 46 3.14 -37.02 0.82
CA GLY A 46 2.39 -38.01 1.57
C GLY A 46 1.85 -39.16 0.71
N GLU A 47 1.33 -38.85 -0.48
CA GLU A 47 0.87 -39.89 -1.42
C GLU A 47 2.02 -40.73 -1.98
N ARG A 48 3.20 -40.13 -2.21
CA ARG A 48 4.41 -40.87 -2.61
C ARG A 48 4.88 -41.82 -1.52
N ASP A 49 4.88 -41.38 -0.27
CA ASP A 49 5.25 -42.22 0.87
C ASP A 49 4.28 -43.37 1.06
N ARG A 50 2.97 -43.11 0.94
CA ARG A 50 1.94 -44.16 0.99
C ARG A 50 2.13 -45.20 -0.12
N ALA A 51 2.35 -44.76 -1.35
CA ALA A 51 2.58 -45.62 -2.51
C ALA A 51 3.82 -46.53 -2.38
N ARG A 52 4.81 -46.16 -1.55
CA ARG A 52 5.96 -47.02 -1.25
C ARG A 52 5.60 -48.20 -0.34
N LEU A 53 4.55 -48.06 0.47
CA LEU A 53 4.14 -49.03 1.47
C LEU A 53 2.93 -49.87 1.05
N ASP A 54 2.15 -49.38 0.08
CA ASP A 54 0.89 -49.97 -0.36
C ASP A 54 0.87 -50.06 -1.90
N ALA A 55 0.81 -51.30 -2.41
CA ALA A 55 0.81 -51.59 -3.84
C ALA A 55 -0.43 -51.06 -4.57
N GLU A 56 -1.60 -51.04 -3.92
CA GLU A 56 -2.83 -50.49 -4.49
C GLU A 56 -2.73 -48.97 -4.61
N ALA A 57 -2.21 -48.30 -3.57
CA ALA A 57 -1.90 -46.87 -3.62
C ALA A 57 -0.86 -46.56 -4.72
N GLY A 58 0.14 -47.43 -4.89
CA GLY A 58 1.13 -47.33 -5.97
C GLY A 58 0.52 -47.35 -7.37
N MET A 59 -0.50 -48.18 -7.60
CA MET A 59 -1.22 -48.21 -8.89
C MET A 59 -1.97 -46.90 -9.16
N MET A 60 -2.49 -46.24 -8.12
CA MET A 60 -3.28 -45.01 -8.25
C MET A 60 -2.44 -43.72 -8.24
N LEU A 61 -1.18 -43.78 -7.79
CA LEU A 61 -0.30 -42.62 -7.63
C LEU A 61 -0.17 -41.77 -8.91
N GLY A 62 -0.06 -42.41 -10.07
CA GLY A 62 0.08 -41.69 -11.34
C GLY A 62 -1.13 -40.80 -11.66
N ALA A 63 -2.34 -41.29 -11.41
CA ALA A 63 -3.57 -40.52 -11.60
C ALA A 63 -3.65 -39.36 -10.60
N TYR A 64 -3.29 -39.61 -9.33
CA TYR A 64 -3.25 -38.57 -8.32
C TYR A 64 -2.27 -37.45 -8.69
N LEU A 65 -1.04 -37.79 -9.06
CA LEU A 65 0.00 -36.81 -9.41
C LEU A 65 -0.37 -35.98 -10.64
N ASN A 66 -1.11 -36.56 -11.60
CA ASN A 66 -1.65 -35.79 -12.73
C ASN A 66 -2.67 -34.74 -12.27
N GLY A 67 -3.58 -35.10 -11.36
CA GLY A 67 -4.54 -34.15 -10.77
C GLY A 67 -3.86 -33.09 -9.89
N TRP A 68 -2.87 -33.49 -9.09
CA TRP A 68 -2.03 -32.58 -8.31
C TRP A 68 -1.32 -31.56 -9.21
N LYS A 69 -0.70 -31.99 -10.32
CA LYS A 69 -0.01 -31.11 -11.26
C LYS A 69 -0.94 -30.01 -11.79
N ALA A 70 -2.18 -30.37 -12.15
CA ALA A 70 -3.17 -29.40 -12.61
C ALA A 70 -3.58 -28.41 -11.51
N ARG A 71 -3.83 -28.89 -10.28
CA ARG A 71 -4.15 -28.03 -9.12
C ARG A 71 -3.00 -27.08 -8.77
N LYS A 72 -1.77 -27.58 -8.76
CA LYS A 72 -0.56 -26.79 -8.48
C LYS A 72 -0.33 -25.72 -9.54
N ALA A 73 -0.36 -26.10 -10.82
CA ALA A 73 -0.22 -25.14 -11.92
C ALA A 73 -1.29 -24.03 -11.87
N LYS A 74 -2.53 -24.36 -11.48
CA LYS A 74 -3.57 -23.35 -11.26
C LYS A 74 -3.21 -22.41 -10.12
N ALA A 75 -2.77 -22.93 -8.98
CA ALA A 75 -2.40 -22.11 -7.82
C ALA A 75 -1.17 -21.21 -8.11
N GLU A 76 -0.18 -21.71 -8.85
CA GLU A 76 0.97 -20.93 -9.32
C GLU A 76 0.56 -19.84 -10.32
N GLY A 77 -0.40 -20.13 -11.19
CA GLY A 77 -1.01 -19.13 -12.07
C GLY A 77 -1.75 -18.04 -11.30
N ASP A 78 -2.55 -18.42 -10.30
CA ASP A 78 -3.24 -17.48 -9.40
C ASP A 78 -2.21 -16.59 -8.67
N LEU A 79 -1.09 -17.16 -8.19
CA LEU A 79 -0.01 -16.42 -7.53
C LEU A 79 0.66 -15.40 -8.47
N THR A 80 0.92 -15.79 -9.72
CA THR A 80 1.50 -14.89 -10.73
C THR A 80 0.63 -13.66 -10.97
N VAL A 81 -0.70 -13.86 -11.02
CA VAL A 81 -1.65 -12.75 -11.17
C VAL A 81 -1.66 -11.86 -9.93
N LEU A 82 -1.63 -12.45 -8.72
CA LEU A 82 -1.58 -11.72 -7.46
C LEU A 82 -0.29 -10.90 -7.30
N ASP A 83 0.86 -11.43 -7.74
CA ASP A 83 2.13 -10.70 -7.72
C ASP A 83 2.07 -9.44 -8.61
N ALA A 84 1.48 -9.56 -9.81
CA ALA A 84 1.28 -8.41 -10.69
C ALA A 84 0.27 -7.41 -10.11
N GLU A 85 -0.82 -7.89 -9.49
CA GLU A 85 -1.80 -7.05 -8.81
C GLU A 85 -1.17 -6.30 -7.64
N GLU A 86 -0.33 -6.96 -6.84
CA GLU A 86 0.36 -6.37 -5.70
C GLU A 86 1.34 -5.29 -6.15
N ALA A 87 2.13 -5.55 -7.19
CA ALA A 87 3.04 -4.56 -7.76
C ALA A 87 2.29 -3.29 -8.20
N GLY A 88 1.21 -3.45 -8.97
CA GLY A 88 0.38 -2.31 -9.39
C GLY A 88 -0.27 -1.57 -8.22
N ALA A 89 -0.70 -2.27 -7.18
CA ALA A 89 -1.26 -1.65 -5.97
C ALA A 89 -0.20 -0.87 -5.17
N ARG A 90 1.05 -1.37 -5.10
CA ARG A 90 2.18 -0.65 -4.48
C ARG A 90 2.54 0.61 -5.25
N ASP A 91 2.55 0.55 -6.58
CA ASP A 91 2.81 1.72 -7.42
C ASP A 91 1.71 2.78 -7.24
N ALA A 92 0.43 2.37 -7.24
CA ALA A 92 -0.69 3.27 -6.98
C ALA A 92 -0.61 3.92 -5.58
N LEU A 93 -0.28 3.13 -4.55
CA LEU A 93 -0.10 3.63 -3.19
C LEU A 93 1.05 4.64 -3.10
N THR A 94 2.17 4.36 -3.78
CA THR A 94 3.31 5.29 -3.89
C THR A 94 2.86 6.62 -4.49
N GLY A 95 2.15 6.59 -5.61
CA GLY A 95 1.63 7.79 -6.25
C GLY A 95 0.67 8.60 -5.36
N ALA A 96 -0.22 7.93 -4.63
CA ALA A 96 -1.12 8.60 -3.69
C ALA A 96 -0.38 9.27 -2.52
N PHE A 97 0.66 8.61 -1.98
CA PHE A 97 1.52 9.21 -0.97
C PHE A 97 2.27 10.44 -1.48
N GLU A 98 2.82 10.37 -2.69
CA GLU A 98 3.49 11.52 -3.31
C GLU A 98 2.55 12.71 -3.45
N GLU A 99 1.32 12.47 -3.89
CA GLU A 99 0.32 13.53 -4.06
C GLU A 99 -0.11 14.14 -2.71
N LEU A 100 -0.34 13.31 -1.70
CA LEU A 100 -0.57 13.78 -0.33
C LEU A 100 0.57 14.68 0.16
N LYS A 101 1.83 14.30 -0.09
CA LYS A 101 3.00 15.10 0.31
C LYS A 101 3.08 16.44 -0.42
N LYS A 102 2.68 16.51 -1.69
CA LYS A 102 2.58 17.79 -2.41
C LYS A 102 1.58 18.72 -1.72
N PHE A 103 0.40 18.22 -1.37
CA PHE A 103 -0.61 19.04 -0.68
C PHE A 103 -0.13 19.50 0.71
N GLU A 104 0.48 18.62 1.49
CA GLU A 104 1.07 18.97 2.79
C GLU A 104 2.14 20.06 2.65
N HIS A 105 3.02 19.93 1.65
CA HIS A 105 4.08 20.90 1.40
C HIS A 105 3.54 22.28 0.99
N VAL A 106 2.56 22.31 0.08
CA VAL A 106 1.92 23.56 -0.35
C VAL A 106 1.16 24.21 0.81
N ALA A 107 0.48 23.43 1.64
CA ALA A 107 -0.23 23.92 2.82
C ALA A 107 0.74 24.57 3.82
N GLU A 108 1.88 23.92 4.08
CA GLU A 108 2.89 24.44 5.00
C GLU A 108 3.57 25.69 4.46
N THR A 109 3.96 25.70 3.18
CA THR A 109 4.54 26.88 2.53
C THR A 109 3.58 28.07 2.59
N THR A 110 2.29 27.83 2.35
CA THR A 110 1.24 28.85 2.47
C THR A 110 1.15 29.40 3.89
N ARG A 111 1.20 28.52 4.90
CA ARG A 111 1.18 28.91 6.32
C ARG A 111 2.39 29.76 6.69
N LEU A 112 3.59 29.36 6.29
CA LEU A 112 4.82 30.11 6.56
C LEU A 112 4.80 31.49 5.90
N ASN A 113 4.37 31.57 4.65
CA ASN A 113 4.24 32.84 3.94
C ASN A 113 3.25 33.80 4.62
N GLN A 114 2.14 33.28 5.16
CA GLN A 114 1.19 34.08 5.93
C GLN A 114 1.81 34.62 7.22
N LEU A 115 2.56 33.80 7.97
CA LEU A 115 3.25 34.25 9.18
C LEU A 115 4.29 35.32 8.89
N VAL A 116 5.07 35.16 7.82
CA VAL A 116 6.04 36.17 7.38
C VAL A 116 5.34 37.48 7.00
N ALA A 117 4.21 37.41 6.31
CA ALA A 117 3.44 38.60 5.94
C ALA A 117 2.86 39.33 7.17
N ILE A 118 2.38 38.60 8.17
CA ILE A 118 1.89 39.16 9.44
C ILE A 118 3.05 39.84 10.18
N ALA A 119 4.17 39.15 10.36
CA ALA A 119 5.34 39.70 11.05
C ALA A 119 5.83 41.00 10.37
N LYS A 120 5.91 41.03 9.03
CA LYS A 120 6.27 42.24 8.28
C LYS A 120 5.31 43.41 8.53
N ARG A 121 4.00 43.15 8.60
CA ARG A 121 2.99 44.17 8.90
C ARG A 121 3.11 44.70 10.32
N GLU A 122 3.35 43.81 11.29
CA GLU A 122 3.56 44.18 12.69
C GLU A 122 4.82 45.02 12.87
N THR A 123 5.95 44.62 12.27
CA THR A 123 7.20 45.40 12.29
C THR A 123 6.99 46.79 11.71
N ALA A 124 6.34 46.91 10.54
CA ALA A 124 6.04 48.21 9.94
C ALA A 124 5.17 49.10 10.86
N ALA A 125 4.18 48.53 11.53
CA ALA A 125 3.36 49.27 12.49
C ALA A 125 4.16 49.75 13.71
N PHE A 126 5.08 48.94 14.24
CA PHE A 126 5.97 49.35 15.34
C PHE A 126 6.94 50.45 14.91
N ASP A 127 7.49 50.35 13.70
CA ASP A 127 8.38 51.37 13.13
C ASP A 127 7.66 52.71 13.00
N GLU A 128 6.43 52.72 12.48
CA GLU A 128 5.60 53.93 12.40
C GLU A 128 5.33 54.55 13.78
N MET A 129 5.00 53.75 14.80
CA MET A 129 4.80 54.25 16.16
C MET A 129 6.09 54.85 16.74
N GLY A 130 7.23 54.22 16.49
CA GLY A 130 8.55 54.70 16.93
C GLY A 130 8.96 56.00 16.24
N LEU A 131 8.56 56.21 14.98
CA LEU A 131 8.75 57.48 14.28
C LEU A 131 7.84 58.58 14.83
N ARG A 132 6.55 58.28 15.08
CA ARG A 132 5.60 59.24 15.69
C ARG A 132 6.05 59.71 17.07
N LYS A 133 6.59 58.83 17.92
CA LYS A 133 7.09 59.19 19.26
C LYS A 133 8.36 60.04 19.26
N ARG A 134 9.18 59.99 18.20
CA ARG A 134 10.41 60.81 18.07
C ARG A 134 10.15 62.22 17.53
N ALA A 135 8.98 62.45 16.94
CA ALA A 135 8.60 63.73 16.34
C ALA A 135 7.88 64.68 17.33
N VAL A 136 7.72 64.27 18.60
CA VAL A 136 7.16 65.06 19.71
C VAL A 136 8.27 65.28 20.73
#